data_AF-A0A238F6Z7-F1
#
_entry.id   AF-A0A238F6Z7-F1
#
_cell.length_a   1.000
_cell.length_b   1.000
_cell.length_c   1.000
_cell.angle_alpha   90.00
_cell.angle_beta   90.00
_cell.angle_gamma   90.00
#
_symmetry.space_group_name_H-M   'P 1'
#
loop_
_entity.id
_entity.type
_entity.pdbx_description
1 polymer ?
#
loop_
_entity_poly.entity_id
_entity_poly.type
_entity_poly.pdbx_seq_one_letter_code
_entity_poly.pdbx_strand_id
1 'polypeptide(L)'
;MRFSIATLVLLATPLLAFAFPPQVREAADQLRLRLMDENDDKCPDLKVRCFKDGELTQPIGNIGKQPYCWDEKETKCKQCHQTRNKLSCNTKYLKDCTTKCEAIGTPL
;
A
#
# COMPACT_ATOMS: atom_id res chain seq x y z
N MET A 1 -35.60 28.84 -45.59
CA MET A 1 -36.44 27.88 -44.85
C MET A 1 -36.47 26.56 -45.59
N ARG A 2 -35.87 25.50 -45.04
CA ARG A 2 -36.12 24.10 -45.43
C ARG A 2 -36.18 23.31 -44.13
N PHE A 3 -37.39 23.06 -43.68
CA PHE A 3 -37.68 22.13 -42.59
C PHE A 3 -37.72 20.72 -43.19
N SER A 4 -37.03 19.76 -42.57
CA SER A 4 -37.30 18.36 -42.87
C SER A 4 -36.92 17.44 -41.70
N ILE A 5 -38.00 16.88 -41.18
CA ILE A 5 -38.26 15.58 -40.57
C ILE A 5 -37.82 15.35 -39.11
N ALA A 6 -38.87 15.17 -38.31
CA ALA A 6 -38.96 14.82 -36.92
C ALA A 6 -38.21 13.53 -36.55
N THR A 7 -37.54 13.61 -35.38
CA THR A 7 -37.48 12.62 -34.30
C THR A 7 -38.31 11.34 -34.46
N LEU A 8 -37.62 10.19 -34.32
CA LEU A 8 -38.03 9.05 -33.49
C LEU A 8 -37.01 7.90 -33.60
N VAL A 9 -36.17 7.72 -32.57
CA VAL A 9 -35.83 6.37 -32.07
C VAL A 9 -35.61 6.48 -30.56
N LEU A 10 -36.68 6.25 -29.80
CA LEU A 10 -36.62 5.76 -28.43
C LEU A 10 -36.38 4.25 -28.52
N LEU A 11 -35.19 3.79 -28.15
CA LEU A 11 -34.99 2.44 -27.63
C LEU A 11 -34.13 2.54 -26.38
N ALA A 12 -34.79 2.55 -25.23
CA ALA A 12 -34.20 2.10 -23.99
C ALA A 12 -33.82 0.62 -24.16
N THR A 13 -32.54 0.29 -24.03
CA THR A 13 -32.10 -1.08 -23.78
C THR A 13 -31.61 -1.21 -22.35
N PRO A 14 -32.21 -2.12 -21.56
CA PRO A 14 -31.92 -2.28 -20.15
C PRO A 14 -30.64 -3.11 -19.93
N LEU A 15 -29.96 -2.83 -18.81
CA LEU A 15 -29.17 -3.78 -18.01
C LEU A 15 -28.35 -4.82 -18.80
N LEU A 16 -27.17 -4.43 -19.27
CA LEU A 16 -26.10 -5.39 -19.49
C LEU A 16 -25.30 -5.54 -18.20
N ALA A 17 -25.84 -6.36 -17.30
CA ALA A 17 -25.02 -7.13 -16.38
C ALA A 17 -24.22 -8.13 -17.23
N PHE A 18 -23.20 -7.66 -17.93
CA PHE A 18 -22.21 -8.53 -18.52
C PHE A 18 -21.53 -9.24 -17.36
N ALA A 19 -21.88 -10.51 -17.16
CA ALA A 19 -20.90 -11.47 -16.69
C ALA A 19 -19.71 -11.35 -17.64
N PHE A 20 -18.67 -10.62 -17.20
CA PHE A 20 -17.47 -10.43 -18.00
C PHE A 20 -17.02 -11.80 -18.53
N PRO A 21 -16.77 -11.95 -19.85
CA PRO A 21 -16.31 -13.21 -20.37
C PRO A 21 -15.02 -13.60 -19.62
N PRO A 22 -14.78 -14.90 -19.35
CA PRO A 22 -13.69 -15.35 -18.46
C PRO A 22 -12.34 -14.71 -18.81
N GLN A 23 -12.07 -14.56 -20.11
CA GLN A 23 -10.91 -13.86 -20.68
C GLN A 23 -10.70 -12.39 -20.24
N VAL A 24 -11.75 -11.62 -19.93
CA VAL A 24 -11.63 -10.24 -19.41
C VAL A 24 -11.32 -10.23 -17.91
N ARG A 25 -11.85 -11.20 -17.15
CA ARG A 25 -11.49 -11.39 -15.74
C ARG A 25 -10.03 -11.82 -15.61
N GLU A 26 -9.58 -12.72 -16.47
CA GLU A 26 -8.18 -13.20 -16.49
C GLU A 26 -7.19 -12.11 -16.88
N ALA A 27 -7.53 -11.26 -17.87
CA ALA A 27 -6.70 -10.12 -18.23
C ALA A 27 -6.64 -9.07 -17.10
N ALA A 28 -7.74 -8.83 -16.39
CA ALA A 28 -7.76 -7.93 -15.25
C ALA A 28 -7.00 -8.50 -14.04
N ASP A 29 -7.08 -9.82 -13.81
CA ASP A 29 -6.34 -10.50 -12.74
C ASP A 29 -4.83 -10.52 -13.06
N GLN A 30 -4.44 -10.81 -14.31
CA GLN A 30 -3.04 -10.70 -14.75
C GLN A 30 -2.52 -9.27 -14.71
N LEU A 31 -3.32 -8.27 -15.08
CA LEU A 31 -2.92 -6.87 -14.97
C LEU A 31 -2.76 -6.47 -13.50
N ARG A 32 -3.64 -6.94 -12.61
CA ARG A 32 -3.54 -6.73 -11.17
C ARG A 32 -2.29 -7.41 -10.58
N LEU A 33 -1.98 -8.64 -10.99
CA LEU A 33 -0.76 -9.35 -10.60
C LEU A 33 0.50 -8.65 -11.09
N ARG A 34 0.55 -8.21 -12.36
CA ARG A 34 1.70 -7.46 -12.92
C ARG A 34 1.90 -6.10 -12.27
N LEU A 35 0.82 -5.39 -11.93
CA LEU A 35 0.89 -4.11 -11.21
C LEU A 35 1.37 -4.26 -9.76
N MET A 36 1.17 -5.43 -9.16
CA MET A 36 1.71 -5.77 -7.84
C MET A 36 3.19 -6.15 -7.94
N ASP A 37 3.57 -6.95 -8.95
CA ASP A 37 4.94 -7.41 -9.19
C ASP A 37 5.92 -6.26 -9.49
N GLU A 38 5.55 -5.27 -10.33
CA GLU A 38 6.43 -4.14 -10.65
C GLU A 38 6.65 -3.14 -9.50
N ASN A 39 5.81 -3.17 -8.45
CA ASN A 39 5.98 -2.30 -7.29
C ASN A 39 6.59 -3.01 -6.07
N ASP A 40 6.48 -4.34 -6.00
CA ASP A 40 7.13 -5.14 -4.95
C ASP A 40 8.67 -5.10 -5.05
N ASP A 41 9.23 -4.77 -6.23
CA ASP A 41 10.69 -4.61 -6.44
C ASP A 41 11.26 -3.23 -6.07
N LYS A 42 10.44 -2.20 -5.83
CA LYS A 42 10.97 -0.83 -5.64
C LYS A 42 11.61 -0.59 -4.27
N CYS A 43 11.18 -1.33 -3.26
CA CYS A 43 11.55 -1.05 -1.87
C CYS A 43 12.05 -2.30 -1.16
N PRO A 44 13.32 -2.33 -0.72
CA PRO A 44 13.84 -3.49 -0.02
C PRO A 44 13.28 -3.59 1.40
N ASP A 45 13.21 -4.82 1.92
CA ASP A 45 13.01 -5.06 3.34
C ASP A 45 14.18 -4.49 4.16
N LEU A 46 13.89 -3.50 5.00
CA LEU A 46 14.89 -2.85 5.84
C LEU A 46 14.77 -3.30 7.30
N LYS A 47 15.91 -3.30 7.99
CA LYS A 47 15.95 -3.59 9.42
C LYS A 47 15.31 -2.43 10.20
N VAL A 48 14.26 -2.73 10.97
CA VAL A 48 13.57 -1.76 11.81
C VAL A 48 14.09 -1.82 13.23
N ARG A 49 14.66 -0.71 13.68
CA ARG A 49 15.20 -0.50 15.01
C ARG A 49 14.18 0.23 15.89
N CYS A 50 14.22 -0.08 17.18
CA CYS A 50 13.37 0.55 18.19
C CYS A 50 14.19 1.61 18.93
N PHE A 51 13.63 2.80 19.03
CA PHE A 51 14.23 3.94 19.73
C PHE A 51 13.32 4.38 20.87
N LYS A 52 13.92 4.81 21.97
CA LYS A 52 13.17 5.38 23.09
C LYS A 52 12.75 6.80 22.73
N ASP A 53 11.56 7.18 23.17
CA ASP A 53 10.92 8.48 22.94
C ASP A 53 11.90 9.67 22.83
N GLY A 54 12.03 10.24 21.63
CA GLY A 54 12.91 11.38 21.36
C GLY A 54 14.41 11.10 21.34
N GLU A 55 14.87 9.95 21.85
CA GLU A 55 16.27 9.56 21.90
C GLU A 55 16.63 8.65 20.72
N LEU A 56 16.89 9.30 19.57
CA LEU A 56 17.20 8.63 18.30
C LEU A 56 18.69 8.32 18.11
N THR A 57 19.51 8.57 19.12
CA THR A 57 20.98 8.39 19.07
C THR A 57 21.38 6.93 19.20
N GLN A 58 20.67 6.16 20.03
CA GLN A 58 20.98 4.76 20.28
C GLN A 58 19.71 3.90 20.23
N PRO A 59 19.67 2.87 19.37
CA PRO A 59 18.56 1.94 19.35
C PRO A 59 18.60 1.06 20.60
N ILE A 60 17.49 0.94 21.31
CA ILE A 60 17.34 -0.01 22.42
C ILE A 60 17.19 -1.46 21.92
N GLY A 61 16.94 -1.63 20.62
CA GLY A 61 16.80 -2.93 20.00
C GLY A 61 16.26 -2.87 18.57
N ASN A 62 15.73 -4.00 18.09
CA ASN A 62 15.16 -4.11 16.75
C ASN A 62 14.09 -5.22 16.65
N ILE A 63 13.23 -5.10 15.64
CA ILE A 63 12.16 -6.06 15.30
C ILE A 63 12.47 -6.82 14.00
N GLY A 64 13.75 -6.89 13.62
CA GLY A 64 14.17 -7.56 12.38
C GLY A 64 13.89 -6.76 11.12
N LYS A 65 13.94 -7.45 9.97
CA LYS A 65 13.58 -6.88 8.67
C LYS A 65 12.06 -6.72 8.58
N GLN A 66 11.61 -5.61 8.02
CA GLN A 66 10.19 -5.31 7.81
C GLN A 66 9.98 -4.80 6.39
N PRO A 67 8.80 -5.03 5.81
CA PRO A 67 8.50 -4.60 4.46
C PRO A 67 8.41 -3.09 4.34
N TYR A 68 8.97 -2.58 3.25
CA TYR A 68 8.85 -1.19 2.83
C TYR A 68 8.04 -1.10 1.55
N CYS A 69 7.16 -0.12 1.51
CA CYS A 69 6.26 0.14 0.39
C CYS A 69 6.68 1.46 -0.24
N TRP A 70 6.61 1.52 -1.56
CA TRP A 70 6.83 2.75 -2.28
C TRP A 70 5.69 3.74 -2.00
N ASP A 71 6.03 4.93 -1.49
CA ASP A 71 5.09 6.03 -1.32
C ASP A 71 5.15 6.90 -2.57
N GLU A 72 4.12 6.82 -3.43
CA GLU A 72 4.05 7.60 -4.68
C GLU A 72 3.95 9.11 -4.44
N LYS A 73 3.46 9.56 -3.28
CA LYS A 73 3.31 11.00 -2.99
C LYS A 73 4.63 11.63 -2.59
N GLU A 74 5.42 10.90 -1.81
CA GLU A 74 6.72 11.37 -1.32
C GLU A 74 7.89 10.79 -2.12
N THR A 75 7.60 10.00 -3.16
CA THR A 75 8.58 9.36 -4.06
C THR A 75 9.71 8.67 -3.30
N LYS A 76 9.36 7.92 -2.24
CA LYS A 76 10.33 7.26 -1.38
C LYS A 76 9.75 6.00 -0.73
N CYS A 77 10.63 5.10 -0.30
CA CYS A 77 10.23 3.93 0.46
C CYS A 77 9.88 4.30 1.91
N LYS A 78 8.73 3.81 2.40
CA LYS A 78 8.30 3.91 3.80
C LYS A 78 7.93 2.54 4.36
N GLN A 79 7.94 2.40 5.67
CA GLN A 79 7.44 1.17 6.31
C GLN A 79 5.98 0.93 5.92
N CYS A 80 5.68 -0.24 5.34
CA CYS A 80 4.29 -0.58 4.97
C CYS A 80 3.35 -0.59 6.18
N HIS A 81 3.88 -0.96 7.36
CA HIS A 81 3.08 -1.16 8.56
C HIS A 81 3.65 -0.39 9.76
N GLN A 82 3.78 0.93 9.63
CA GLN A 82 4.36 1.79 10.68
C GLN A 82 3.70 1.59 12.06
N THR A 83 2.36 1.57 12.13
CA THR A 83 1.63 1.37 13.39
C THR A 83 1.92 -0.01 14.02
N ARG A 84 1.96 -1.07 13.21
CA ARG A 84 2.28 -2.42 13.67
C ARG A 84 3.71 -2.52 14.16
N ASN A 85 4.64 -1.88 13.47
CA ASN A 85 6.06 -1.87 13.83
C ASN A 85 6.28 -1.09 15.12
N LYS A 86 5.62 0.06 15.29
CA LYS A 86 5.60 0.82 16.54
C LYS A 86 5.04 -0.02 17.69
N LEU A 87 3.90 -0.67 17.50
CA LEU A 87 3.32 -1.56 18.51
C LEU A 87 4.30 -2.70 18.85
N SER A 88 4.92 -3.32 17.84
CA SER A 88 5.87 -4.42 18.03
C SER A 88 7.10 -3.98 18.85
N CYS A 89 7.65 -2.79 18.60
CA CYS A 89 8.71 -2.23 19.44
C CYS A 89 8.26 -2.05 20.88
N ASN A 90 7.09 -1.45 21.09
CA ASN A 90 6.54 -1.18 22.42
C ASN A 90 6.18 -2.45 23.20
N THR A 91 5.72 -3.50 22.53
CA THR A 91 5.43 -4.79 23.14
C THR A 91 6.71 -5.57 23.44
N LYS A 92 7.67 -5.59 22.51
CA LYS A 92 8.93 -6.35 22.67
C LYS A 92 9.84 -5.76 23.76
N TYR A 93 9.88 -4.44 23.85
CA TYR A 93 10.73 -3.70 24.80
C TYR A 93 9.89 -2.97 25.84
N LEU A 94 8.88 -3.65 26.40
CA LEU A 94 7.87 -3.05 27.28
C LEU A 94 8.47 -2.26 28.46
N LYS A 95 9.54 -2.79 29.08
CA LYS A 95 10.23 -2.16 30.21
C LYS A 95 10.93 -0.86 29.83
N ASP A 96 11.57 -0.83 28.68
CA ASP A 96 12.36 0.32 28.21
C ASP A 96 11.49 1.38 27.53
N CYS A 97 10.44 0.92 26.84
CA CYS A 97 9.57 1.75 26.03
C CYS A 97 8.45 2.43 26.80
N THR A 98 7.84 1.76 27.79
CA THR A 98 6.64 2.27 28.46
C THR A 98 5.59 2.82 27.47
N THR A 99 5.41 2.13 26.32
CA THR A 99 4.53 2.52 25.19
C THR A 99 4.93 3.77 24.39
N LYS A 100 6.13 4.32 24.62
CA LYS A 100 6.62 5.55 23.99
C LYS A 100 7.77 5.34 22.99
N CYS A 101 8.04 4.11 22.59
CA CYS A 101 9.08 3.86 21.58
C CYS A 101 8.59 4.16 20.16
N GLU A 102 9.54 4.54 19.33
CA GLU A 102 9.40 4.67 17.88
C GLU A 102 10.05 3.49 17.15
N ALA A 103 9.50 3.17 15.98
CA ALA A 103 10.03 2.15 15.09
C ALA A 103 10.56 2.82 13.82
N ILE A 104 11.87 2.77 13.61
CA ILE A 104 12.55 3.46 12.52
C ILE A 104 13.37 2.43 11.75
N GLY A 105 13.16 2.32 10.44
CA GLY A 105 14.09 1.54 9.63
C GLY A 105 15.31 2.35 9.26
N THR A 106 16.45 1.70 9.41
CA THR A 106 17.75 2.23 9.06
C THR A 106 18.20 1.53 7.78
N PRO A 107 18.62 2.27 6.73
CA PRO A 107 19.42 1.65 5.67
C PRO A 107 20.65 1.02 6.31
N LEU A 108 21.01 -0.19 5.87
CA LEU A 108 22.18 -0.93 6.36
C LEU A 108 23.47 -0.26 5.91
#